data_AF-A0AAU5RPC4-F1
#
_entry.id   AF-A0AAU5RPC4-F1
#
_cell.length_a   1.000
_cell.length_b   1.000
_cell.length_c   1.000
_cell.angle_alpha   90.00
_cell.angle_beta   90.00
_cell.angle_gamma   90.00
#
_symmetry.space_group_name_H-M   'P 1'
#
loop_
_entity.id
_entity.type
_entity.pdbx_description
1 polymer ?
#
loop_
_entity_poly.entity_id
_entity_poly.type
_entity_poly.pdbx_seq_one_letter_code
_entity_poly.pdbx_strand_id
1 'polypeptide(L)' 'MWWCQPDAATSREWIARAGLVVERERFVPEGDGGHVLFWARRVAPASVRDQPQRD' A
#
# COMPACT_ATOMS: atom_id res chain seq x y z
N MET A 1 -8.54 14.24 -20.96
CA MET A 1 -8.16 14.15 -19.53
C MET A 1 -6.82 13.46 -19.48
N TRP A 2 -5.76 14.18 -19.11
CA TRP A 2 -4.40 13.65 -19.03
C TRP A 2 -4.20 13.14 -17.61
N TRP A 3 -4.08 11.82 -17.43
CA TRP A 3 -3.70 11.21 -16.15
C TRP A 3 -2.25 10.74 -16.28
N CYS A 4 -1.36 11.18 -15.39
CA CYS A 4 -0.03 10.62 -15.27
C CYS A 4 -0.03 9.55 -14.16
N GLN A 5 0.62 8.42 -14.42
CA GLN A 5 0.88 7.42 -13.40
C GLN A 5 2.10 7.90 -12.59
N PRO A 6 2.00 8.04 -11.26
CA PRO A 6 3.16 8.34 -10.43
C PRO A 6 4.12 7.15 -10.37
N ASP A 7 5.35 7.38 -9.94
CA ASP A 7 6.30 6.28 -9.73
C ASP A 7 5.88 5.36 -8.56
N ALA A 8 6.61 4.25 -8.40
CA ALA A 8 6.32 3.25 -7.37
C ALA A 8 6.50 3.80 -5.95
N ALA A 9 7.46 4.70 -5.73
CA ALA A 9 7.72 5.27 -4.41
C ALA A 9 6.56 6.17 -3.95
N THR A 10 6.10 7.02 -4.86
CA THR A 10 4.96 7.91 -4.66
C THR A 10 3.67 7.09 -4.45
N SER A 11 3.47 6.06 -5.26
CA SER A 11 2.33 5.15 -5.12
C SER A 11 2.32 4.48 -3.73
N ARG A 12 3.48 4.01 -3.25
CA ARG A 12 3.63 3.40 -1.93
C ARG A 12 3.29 4.37 -0.81
N GLU A 13 3.78 5.61 -0.89
CA GLU A 13 3.46 6.65 0.10
C GLU A 13 1.96 6.91 0.16
N TRP A 14 1.30 7.02 -1.00
CA TRP A 14 -0.13 7.28 -1.05
C TRP A 14 -0.96 6.11 -0.50
N ILE A 15 -0.56 4.87 -0.78
CA ILE A 15 -1.18 3.66 -0.20
C ILE A 15 -1.06 3.70 1.33
N ALA A 16 0.12 4.02 1.86
CA ALA A 16 0.35 4.12 3.30
C ALA A 16 -0.49 5.25 3.94
N ARG A 17 -0.54 6.41 3.29
CA ARG A 17 -1.36 7.55 3.74
C ARG A 17 -2.86 7.28 3.69
N ALA A 18 -3.30 6.36 2.83
CA ALA A 18 -4.67 5.86 2.81
C ALA A 18 -4.97 4.83 3.92
N GLY A 19 -4.01 4.56 4.82
CA GLY A 19 -4.18 3.61 5.93
C GLY A 19 -4.12 2.14 5.51
N LEU A 20 -3.50 1.87 4.35
CA LEU A 20 -3.28 0.51 3.86
C LEU A 20 -1.81 0.11 4.06
N VAL A 21 -1.58 -1.18 4.30
CA VAL A 21 -0.24 -1.74 4.35
C VAL A 21 0.00 -2.52 3.07
N VAL A 22 1.08 -2.19 2.35
CA VAL A 22 1.54 -2.98 1.22
C VAL A 22 2.16 -4.27 1.73
N GLU A 23 1.58 -5.41 1.36
CA GLU A 23 2.06 -6.73 1.72
C GLU A 23 3.02 -7.29 0.67
N ARG A 24 2.82 -6.92 -0.60
CA ARG A 24 3.66 -7.39 -1.70
C ARG A 24 3.71 -6.37 -2.81
N GLU A 25 4.87 -6.30 -3.45
CA GLU A 25 5.11 -5.53 -4.66
C GLU A 25 5.70 -6.45 -5.73
N ARG A 26 5.29 -6.23 -6.97
CA ARG A 26 5.83 -6.95 -8.13
C ARG A 26 5.92 -6.04 -9.33
N PHE A 27 7.10 -6.01 -9.95
CA PHE A 27 7.23 -5.43 -11.29
C PHE A 27 6.58 -6.35 -12.33
N VAL A 28 5.75 -5.78 -13.19
CA VAL A 28 5.06 -6.43 -14.31
C VAL A 28 5.60 -5.79 -15.58
N PRO A 29 6.41 -6.52 -16.38
CA PRO A 29 6.95 -5.99 -17.63
C PRO A 29 5.84 -5.69 -18.63
N GLU A 30 5.95 -4.55 -19.32
CA GLU A 30 5.08 -4.14 -20.41
C GLU A 30 5.87 -3.31 -21.44
N GLY A 31 6.00 -3.83 -22.66
CA GLY A 31 6.85 -3.24 -23.70
C GLY A 31 8.30 -3.10 -23.24
N ASP A 32 8.89 -1.92 -23.46
CA ASP A 32 10.26 -1.59 -23.04
C ASP A 32 10.36 -1.14 -21.56
N GLY A 33 9.26 -1.23 -20.82
CA GLY A 33 9.16 -0.83 -19.41
C GLY A 33 8.24 -1.76 -18.62
N GLY A 34 7.40 -1.17 -17.77
CA GLY A 34 6.41 -1.93 -17.01
C GLY A 34 5.81 -1.14 -15.85
N HIS A 35 5.01 -1.85 -15.05
CA HIS A 35 4.28 -1.31 -13.91
C HIS A 35 4.66 -2.02 -12.62
N VAL A 36 4.39 -1.38 -11.48
CA VAL A 36 4.48 -2.05 -10.17
C VAL A 36 3.07 -2.35 -9.68
N LEU A 37 2.79 -3.63 -9.48
CA LEU A 37 1.57 -4.12 -8.86
C LEU A 37 1.76 -4.20 -7.34
N PHE A 38 0.87 -3.53 -6.60
CA PHE A 38 0.82 -3.54 -5.14
C PHE A 38 -0.35 -4.40 -4.66
N TRP A 39 -0.08 -5.40 -3.83
CA TRP A 39 -1.11 -6.01 -2.99
C TRP A 39 -1.06 -5.32 -1.64
N ALA A 40 -2.13 -4.62 -1.30
CA ALA A 40 -2.25 -3.90 -0.04
C ALA A 40 -3.48 -4.38 0.72
N ARG A 41 -3.37 -4.40 2.04
CA ARG A 41 -4.45 -4.79 2.94
C ARG A 41 -4.74 -3.67 3.92
N ARG A 42 -6.02 -3.54 4.27
CA ARG A 42 -6.44 -2.75 5.43
C ARG A 42 -6.19 -3.54 6.70
N VAL A 43 -5.40 -2.97 7.61
CA VAL A 43 -5.20 -3.57 8.92
C VAL A 43 -6.47 -3.30 9.73
N ALA A 44 -7.07 -4.36 10.27
CA ALA A 44 -8.14 -4.17 11.24
C ALA A 44 -7.55 -3.36 12.41
N PRO A 45 -8.25 -2.33 12.92
CA PRO A 45 -7.77 -1.65 14.11
C PRO A 45 -7.55 -2.70 15.20
N ALA A 46 -6.46 -2.55 15.96
CA ALA A 46 -6.20 -3.44 17.09
C ALA A 46 -7.45 -3.51 17.96
N SER A 47 -7.97 -4.71 18.17
CA SER A 47 -9.09 -4.93 19.05
C SER A 47 -8.77 -4.33 20.41
N VAL A 48 -9.70 -3.57 21.00
CA VAL A 48 -9.57 -3.00 22.36
C VAL A 48 -9.19 -4.06 23.40
N ARG A 49 -9.48 -5.34 23.13
CA ARG A 49 -9.12 -6.50 23.96
C ARG A 49 -7.62 -6.80 24.05
N ASP A 50 -6.79 -6.25 23.16
CA ASP A 50 -5.32 -6.47 23.15
C ASP A 50 -4.55 -5.36 23.87
N GLN A 51 -5.24 -4.38 24.49
CA GLN A 51 -4.56 -3.39 25.34
C GLN A 51 -4.30 -4.01 26.71
N PRO A 52 -3.06 -3.99 27.23
CA PRO A 52 -2.80 -4.41 28.60
C PRO A 52 -3.62 -3.52 29.53
N GLN A 53 -4.41 -4.16 30.40
CA GLN A 53 -5.14 -3.48 31.46
C GLN A 53 -4.11 -2.66 32.25
N ARG A 54 -4.27 -1.33 32.25
CA ARG A 54 -3.48 -0.46 33.11
C ARG A 54 -4.05 -0.59 34.52
N ASP A 55 -3.20 -0.98 35.46
CA ASP A 55 -3.50 -1.04 36.89
C ASP A 55 -3.85 0.34 37.48
#